data_AF-A0A517T3X0-F1
#
_entry.id   AF-A0A517T3X0-F1
#
_cell.length_a   1.000
_cell.length_b   1.000
_cell.length_c   1.000
_cell.angle_alpha   90.00
_cell.angle_beta   90.00
_cell.angle_gamma   90.00
#
_symmetry.space_group_name_H-M   'P 1'
#
loop_
_entity.id
_entity.type
_entity.pdbx_description
1 polymer ?
#
loop_
_entity_poly.entity_id
_entity_poly.type
_entity_poly.pdbx_seq_one_letter_code
_entity_poly.pdbx_strand_id
1 'polypeptide(L)'
;MKNLHQIEEIWNCDEAFEFQCPQKWDELSKTEMNGVRFCDQCKERVIMCHSPEEFVRLGNAGHCVAVPESKVHHPLFRAILGRPSSESIRKFKDSQQEPKMWWESVIELKPTFAEKLFTFIERACKANRHRRRL
;
A
#
# COMPACT_ATOMS: atom_id res chain seq x y z
N MET A 1 19.59 14.27 26.18
CA MET A 1 18.72 15.07 25.27
C MET A 1 18.76 14.41 23.90
N LYS A 2 17.73 13.64 23.53
CA LYS A 2 17.58 13.09 22.17
C LYS A 2 16.28 13.65 21.61
N ASN A 3 16.43 14.57 20.66
CA ASN A 3 15.36 15.07 19.79
C ASN A 3 14.93 13.90 18.90
N LEU A 4 13.88 13.19 19.32
CA LEU A 4 13.17 12.24 18.48
C LEU A 4 12.01 13.01 17.89
N HIS A 5 12.26 13.61 16.71
CA HIS A 5 11.18 13.88 15.77
C HIS A 5 10.34 12.61 15.66
N GLN A 6 9.19 12.64 16.32
CA GLN A 6 7.90 12.25 15.77
C GLN A 6 8.06 11.51 14.44
N ILE A 7 8.27 10.20 14.52
CA ILE A 7 8.16 9.33 13.36
C ILE A 7 6.66 9.25 13.11
N GLU A 8 6.16 10.20 12.31
CA GLU A 8 5.04 9.94 11.42
C GLU A 8 5.48 8.72 10.61
N GLU A 9 5.03 7.53 11.01
CA GLU A 9 5.23 6.31 10.24
C GLU A 9 4.55 6.52 8.89
N ILE A 10 5.35 6.98 7.93
CA ILE A 10 5.03 7.00 6.53
C ILE A 10 4.77 5.54 6.17
N TRP A 11 3.51 5.23 5.91
CA TRP A 11 3.11 3.97 5.27
C TRP A 11 3.56 4.04 3.81
N ASN A 12 4.84 3.78 3.57
CA ASN A 12 5.29 3.43 2.24
C ASN A 12 4.92 1.96 2.05
N CYS A 13 3.72 1.73 1.51
CA CYS A 13 3.25 0.40 1.09
C CYS A 13 4.12 -0.23 -0.01
N ASP A 14 5.26 0.39 -0.36
CA ASP A 14 6.28 -0.15 -1.25
C ASP A 14 6.79 -1.52 -0.79
N GLU A 15 6.70 -1.78 0.52
CA GLU A 15 7.23 -2.98 1.12
C GLU A 15 6.25 -4.16 1.04
N ALA A 16 4.94 -3.92 0.83
CA ALA A 16 3.88 -4.94 0.82
C ALA A 16 3.98 -5.94 -0.35
N PHE A 17 4.77 -5.60 -1.35
CA PHE A 17 5.14 -6.49 -2.44
C PHE A 17 6.53 -7.05 -2.16
N GLU A 18 6.68 -8.38 -2.25
CA GLU A 18 8.02 -9.00 -2.25
C GLU A 18 8.88 -8.47 -3.42
N PHE A 19 8.22 -8.10 -4.52
CA PHE A 19 8.82 -7.46 -5.68
C PHE A 19 7.83 -6.47 -6.32
N GLN A 20 8.26 -5.23 -6.55
CA GLN A 20 7.50 -4.26 -7.32
C GLN A 20 7.87 -4.33 -8.80
N CYS A 21 6.88 -4.61 -9.65
CA CYS A 21 7.06 -4.59 -11.10
C CYS A 21 7.27 -3.14 -11.58
N PRO A 22 8.31 -2.84 -12.37
CA PRO A 22 8.56 -1.48 -12.87
C PRO A 22 7.61 -1.06 -14.00
N GLN A 23 6.81 -1.99 -14.54
CA GLN A 23 5.87 -1.73 -15.63
C GLN A 23 4.59 -1.06 -15.11
N LYS A 24 4.02 -0.14 -15.88
CA LYS A 24 2.71 0.43 -15.57
C LYS A 24 1.60 -0.45 -16.12
N TRP A 25 0.44 -0.46 -15.45
CA TRP A 25 -0.73 -1.23 -15.89
C TRP A 25 -1.10 -0.99 -17.36
N ASP A 26 -1.05 0.27 -17.81
CA ASP A 26 -1.40 0.62 -19.19
C ASP A 26 -0.38 0.19 -20.23
N GLU A 27 0.86 -0.08 -19.82
CA GLU A 27 1.94 -0.60 -20.66
C GLU A 27 1.86 -2.12 -20.83
N LEU A 28 1.04 -2.82 -20.01
CA LEU A 28 0.87 -4.26 -20.10
C LEU A 28 -0.07 -4.66 -21.26
N SER A 29 0.22 -5.80 -21.88
CA SER A 29 -0.57 -6.37 -22.97
C SER A 29 -1.99 -6.71 -22.50
N LYS A 30 -3.01 -6.28 -23.25
CA LYS A 30 -4.41 -6.60 -22.95
C LYS A 30 -4.66 -8.09 -23.16
N THR A 31 -5.55 -8.66 -22.35
CA THR A 31 -6.06 -10.02 -22.55
C THR A 31 -7.54 -9.98 -22.88
N GLU A 32 -8.12 -11.14 -23.19
CA GLU A 32 -9.56 -11.29 -23.42
C GLU A 32 -10.38 -11.12 -22.13
N MET A 33 -9.75 -11.24 -20.96
CA MET A 33 -10.41 -11.10 -19.67
C MET A 33 -10.27 -9.67 -19.14
N ASN A 34 -11.41 -9.05 -18.83
CA ASN A 34 -11.42 -7.74 -18.17
C ASN A 34 -10.73 -7.83 -16.80
N GLY A 35 -9.93 -6.81 -16.46
CA GLY A 35 -9.18 -6.77 -15.22
C GLY A 35 -7.94 -7.68 -15.19
N VAL A 36 -7.58 -8.31 -16.33
CA VAL A 36 -6.36 -9.11 -16.45
C VAL A 36 -5.51 -8.58 -17.61
N ARG A 37 -4.24 -8.34 -17.34
CA ARG A 37 -3.24 -8.00 -18.34
C ARG A 37 -2.07 -8.97 -18.30
N PHE A 38 -1.28 -9.02 -19.36
CA PHE A 38 -0.09 -9.86 -19.45
C PHE A 38 1.16 -8.98 -19.43
N CYS A 39 2.11 -9.31 -18.55
CA CYS A 39 3.39 -8.62 -18.48
C CYS A 39 4.43 -9.36 -19.33
N ASP A 40 4.90 -8.72 -20.39
CA ASP A 40 5.89 -9.31 -21.28
C ASP A 40 7.29 -9.43 -20.67
N GLN A 41 7.55 -8.79 -19.53
CA GLN A 41 8.84 -8.86 -18.83
C GLN A 41 8.93 -10.05 -17.88
N CYS A 42 7.97 -10.19 -16.95
CA CYS A 42 7.94 -11.33 -16.03
C CYS A 42 7.21 -12.56 -16.61
N LYS A 43 6.54 -12.41 -17.76
CA LYS A 43 5.75 -13.46 -18.44
C LYS A 43 4.59 -14.00 -17.60
N GLU A 44 4.00 -13.16 -16.76
CA GLU A 44 2.85 -13.51 -15.92
C GLU A 44 1.59 -12.72 -16.27
N ARG A 45 0.45 -13.29 -15.87
CA ARG A 45 -0.83 -12.56 -15.85
C ARG A 45 -0.89 -11.71 -14.60
N VAL A 46 -1.11 -10.42 -14.78
CA VAL A 46 -1.30 -9.43 -13.72
C VAL A 46 -2.81 -9.19 -13.55
N ILE A 47 -3.31 -9.43 -12.34
CA ILE A 47 -4.75 -9.33 -12.02
C ILE A 47 -5.02 -8.05 -11.22
N MET A 48 -5.94 -7.21 -11.69
CA MET A 48 -6.37 -6.01 -10.97
C MET A 48 -7.26 -6.39 -9.79
N CYS A 49 -6.82 -6.09 -8.56
CA CYS A 49 -7.55 -6.34 -7.33
C CYS A 49 -8.32 -5.10 -6.90
N HIS A 50 -9.64 -5.20 -6.78
CA HIS A 50 -10.49 -4.06 -6.38
C HIS A 50 -10.85 -4.07 -4.89
N SER A 51 -10.48 -5.13 -4.15
CA SER A 51 -10.76 -5.29 -2.72
C SER A 51 -9.55 -5.83 -1.95
N PRO A 52 -9.42 -5.54 -0.64
CA PRO A 52 -8.41 -6.15 0.22
C PRO A 52 -8.45 -7.68 0.19
N GLU A 53 -9.65 -8.26 0.19
CA GLU A 53 -9.87 -9.70 0.20
C GLU A 53 -9.36 -10.37 -1.08
N GLU A 54 -9.62 -9.74 -2.22
CA GLU A 54 -9.12 -10.20 -3.52
C GLU A 54 -7.60 -10.14 -3.58
N PHE A 55 -7.01 -9.03 -3.13
CA PHE A 55 -5.57 -8.85 -3.06
C PHE A 55 -4.91 -9.92 -2.18
N VAL A 56 -5.43 -10.12 -0.96
CA VAL A 56 -4.87 -11.11 -0.03
C VAL A 56 -5.02 -12.53 -0.58
N ARG A 57 -6.21 -12.88 -1.09
CA ARG A 57 -6.47 -14.22 -1.64
C ARG A 57 -5.55 -14.54 -2.82
N LEU A 58 -5.43 -13.63 -3.79
CA LEU A 58 -4.61 -13.85 -4.98
C LEU A 58 -3.12 -13.80 -4.67
N GLY A 59 -2.69 -12.90 -3.78
CA GLY A 59 -1.30 -12.84 -3.30
C GLY A 59 -0.89 -14.11 -2.54
N ASN A 60 -1.76 -14.64 -1.66
CA ASN A 60 -1.49 -15.90 -0.95
C ASN A 60 -1.40 -17.09 -1.91
N ALA A 61 -2.10 -17.03 -3.05
CA ALA A 61 -2.00 -18.02 -4.12
C ALA A 61 -0.77 -17.83 -5.03
N GLY A 62 0.06 -16.81 -4.77
CA GLY A 62 1.28 -16.53 -5.54
C GLY A 62 1.04 -15.86 -6.88
N HIS A 63 -0.11 -15.21 -7.09
CA HIS A 63 -0.38 -14.49 -8.34
C HIS A 63 0.26 -13.10 -8.37
N CYS A 64 0.70 -12.67 -9.55
CA CYS A 64 1.02 -11.28 -9.81
C CYS A 64 -0.26 -10.42 -9.80
N VAL A 65 -0.31 -9.43 -8.92
CA VAL A 65 -1.49 -8.59 -8.70
C VAL A 65 -1.16 -7.11 -8.87
N ALA A 66 -2.15 -6.35 -9.32
CA ALA A 66 -2.13 -4.89 -9.33
C ALA A 66 -3.21 -4.38 -8.38
N VAL A 67 -2.99 -3.20 -7.80
CA VAL A 67 -4.01 -2.45 -7.05
C VAL A 67 -4.24 -1.11 -7.74
N PRO A 68 -5.45 -0.52 -7.69
CA PRO A 68 -5.70 0.78 -8.27
C PRO A 68 -4.79 1.85 -7.67
N GLU A 69 -4.36 2.82 -8.47
CA GLU A 69 -3.50 3.92 -8.02
C GLU A 69 -4.11 4.69 -6.83
N SER A 70 -5.44 4.83 -6.81
CA SER A 70 -6.20 5.41 -5.68
C SER A 70 -6.03 4.67 -4.34
N LYS A 71 -5.44 3.47 -4.33
CA LYS A 71 -5.17 2.68 -3.12
C LYS A 71 -3.71 2.73 -2.69
N VAL A 72 -2.84 3.37 -3.48
CA VAL A 72 -1.42 3.46 -3.17
C VAL A 72 -1.13 4.81 -2.53
N HIS A 73 -0.51 4.79 -1.35
CA HIS A 73 0.07 6.00 -0.77
C HIS A 73 1.30 6.38 -1.62
N HIS A 74 1.24 7.48 -2.35
CA HIS A 74 2.34 7.88 -3.22
C HIS A 74 3.54 8.35 -2.38
N PRO A 75 4.72 7.69 -2.42
CA PRO A 75 5.89 8.06 -1.60
C PRO A 75 6.42 9.45 -1.98
N LEU A 76 6.13 9.90 -3.20
CA LEU A 76 6.46 11.25 -3.69
C LEU A 76 5.55 12.36 -3.16
N PHE A 77 5.22 12.37 -1.87
CA PHE A 77 5.25 13.66 -1.19
C PHE A 77 6.72 14.10 -1.14
N ARG A 78 7.22 14.61 -2.28
CA ARG A 78 8.36 15.54 -2.27
C ARG A 78 8.05 16.53 -1.16
N ALA A 79 8.96 16.73 -0.21
CA ALA A 79 8.72 17.62 0.92
C ALA A 79 8.13 18.96 0.42
N ILE A 80 6.83 19.15 0.64
CA ILE A 80 6.15 20.39 0.26
C ILE A 80 6.38 21.35 1.42
N LEU A 81 7.20 22.37 1.18
CA LEU A 81 7.50 23.39 2.18
C LEU A 81 6.46 24.50 2.10
N GLY A 82 5.95 24.94 3.24
CA GLY A 82 5.02 26.06 3.32
C GLY A 82 4.05 25.97 4.50
N ARG A 83 3.10 26.91 4.56
CA ARG A 83 1.97 26.83 5.49
C ARG A 83 0.76 26.27 4.75
N PRO A 84 0.33 25.03 5.03
CA PRO A 84 -0.87 24.50 4.39
C PRO A 84 -2.11 25.23 4.91
N SER A 85 -3.08 25.47 4.03
CA SER A 85 -4.40 25.96 4.43
C SER A 85 -5.19 24.84 5.12
N SER A 86 -6.16 25.21 5.96
CA SER A 86 -7.07 24.23 6.58
C SER A 86 -7.83 23.40 5.54
N GLU A 87 -8.17 23.99 4.40
CA GLU A 87 -8.79 23.30 3.28
C GLU A 87 -7.86 22.27 2.64
N SER A 88 -6.60 22.61 2.37
CA SER A 88 -5.62 21.67 1.81
C SER A 88 -5.33 20.51 2.77
N ILE A 89 -5.26 20.78 4.08
CA ILE A 89 -5.14 19.73 5.10
C ILE A 89 -6.35 18.78 5.05
N ARG A 90 -7.57 19.33 4.96
CA ARG A 90 -8.80 18.53 4.90
C ARG A 90 -8.82 17.66 3.65
N LYS A 91 -8.62 18.25 2.46
CA LYS A 91 -8.57 17.51 1.18
C LYS A 91 -7.53 16.40 1.21
N PHE A 92 -6.35 16.68 1.79
CA PHE A 92 -5.32 15.66 1.97
C PHE A 92 -5.84 14.53 2.86
N LYS A 93 -6.32 14.82 4.07
CA LYS A 93 -6.87 13.78 4.98
C LYS A 93 -7.97 12.95 4.32
N ASP A 94 -8.91 13.60 3.64
CA ASP A 94 -10.02 12.94 2.94
C ASP A 94 -9.50 12.00 1.85
N SER A 95 -8.51 12.44 1.06
CA SER A 95 -7.89 11.62 0.01
C SER A 95 -7.12 10.41 0.54
N GLN A 96 -6.64 10.47 1.79
CA GLN A 96 -5.87 9.39 2.40
C GLN A 96 -6.75 8.39 3.18
N GLN A 97 -8.02 8.73 3.45
CA GLN A 97 -8.89 7.90 4.28
C GLN A 97 -9.20 6.54 3.64
N GLU A 98 -9.54 6.52 2.36
CA GLU A 98 -9.89 5.29 1.65
C GLU A 98 -8.69 4.35 1.44
N PRO A 99 -7.50 4.80 0.96
CA PRO A 99 -6.30 3.97 0.92
C PRO A 99 -5.95 3.39 2.29
N LYS A 100 -6.03 4.21 3.34
CA LYS A 100 -5.74 3.78 4.71
C LYS A 100 -6.64 2.62 5.13
N MET A 101 -7.96 2.75 4.98
CA MET A 101 -8.92 1.70 5.34
C MET A 101 -8.66 0.40 4.56
N TRP A 102 -8.29 0.50 3.29
CA TRP A 102 -7.95 -0.65 2.45
C TRP A 102 -6.74 -1.41 3.01
N TRP A 103 -5.65 -0.72 3.34
CA TRP A 103 -4.43 -1.36 3.88
C TRP A 103 -4.60 -1.85 5.32
N GLU A 104 -5.39 -1.16 6.16
CA GLU A 104 -5.76 -1.67 7.49
C GLU A 104 -6.49 -3.02 7.36
N SER A 105 -7.42 -3.14 6.40
CA SER A 105 -8.14 -4.39 6.13
C SER A 105 -7.20 -5.50 5.64
N VAL A 106 -6.23 -5.20 4.77
CA VAL A 106 -5.22 -6.18 4.32
C VAL A 106 -4.47 -6.77 5.50
N ILE A 107 -4.10 -5.97 6.49
CA ILE A 107 -3.38 -6.46 7.68
C ILE A 107 -4.26 -7.34 8.55
N GLU A 108 -5.52 -6.95 8.76
CA GLU A 108 -6.47 -7.74 9.53
C GLU A 108 -6.71 -9.13 8.93
N LEU A 109 -6.61 -9.26 7.61
CA LEU A 109 -6.71 -10.52 6.88
C LEU A 109 -5.47 -11.43 7.05
N LYS A 110 -4.38 -10.94 7.66
CA LYS A 110 -3.15 -11.71 7.96
C LYS A 110 -2.61 -12.48 6.75
N PRO A 111 -2.19 -11.79 5.69
CA PRO A 111 -1.62 -12.43 4.51
C PRO A 111 -0.41 -13.29 4.85
N THR A 112 -0.25 -14.39 4.11
CA THR A 112 0.87 -15.33 4.26
C THR A 112 2.00 -15.02 3.28
N PHE A 113 1.75 -14.26 2.20
CA PHE A 113 2.83 -13.65 1.42
C PHE A 113 3.47 -12.51 2.20
N ALA A 114 4.76 -12.26 1.96
CA ALA A 114 5.52 -11.22 2.65
C ALA A 114 5.39 -11.26 4.19
N GLU A 115 5.25 -12.47 4.78
CA GLU A 115 4.98 -12.70 6.21
C GLU A 115 5.92 -11.90 7.14
N LYS A 116 7.22 -11.84 6.79
CA LYS A 116 8.23 -11.10 7.54
C LYS A 116 7.93 -9.60 7.62
N LEU A 117 7.40 -9.02 6.54
CA LEU A 117 7.01 -7.63 6.50
C LEU A 117 5.77 -7.37 7.35
N PHE A 118 4.69 -8.13 7.13
CA PHE A 118 3.46 -7.88 7.86
C PHE A 118 3.65 -8.10 9.37
N THR A 119 4.53 -9.03 9.76
CA THR A 119 5.00 -9.18 11.14
C THR A 119 5.72 -7.93 11.66
N PHE A 120 6.57 -7.29 10.85
CA PHE A 120 7.24 -6.04 11.19
C PHE A 120 6.24 -4.89 11.38
N ILE A 121 5.32 -4.71 10.42
CA ILE A 121 4.27 -3.70 10.45
C ILE A 121 3.38 -3.88 11.70
N GLU A 122 2.94 -5.11 11.98
CA GLU A 122 2.16 -5.41 13.18
C GLU A 122 2.91 -5.01 14.47
N ARG A 123 4.21 -5.32 14.56
CA ARG A 123 5.04 -5.01 15.72
C ARG A 123 5.22 -3.50 15.90
N ALA A 124 5.50 -2.77 14.83
CA ALA A 124 5.60 -1.31 14.83
C ALA A 124 4.28 -0.66 15.30
N CYS A 125 3.16 -1.11 14.74
CA CYS A 125 1.81 -0.67 15.12
C CYS A 125 1.46 -0.97 16.60
N LYS A 126 1.92 -2.11 17.15
CA LYS A 126 1.71 -2.47 18.56
C LYS A 126 2.60 -1.64 19.49
N ALA A 127 3.86 -1.40 19.12
CA ALA A 127 4.80 -0.59 19.89
C ALA A 127 4.34 0.88 20.03
N ASN A 128 3.73 1.45 18.98
CA ASN A 128 3.20 2.81 19.01
C ASN A 128 1.91 2.97 19.84
N ARG A 129 1.14 1.91 20.08
CA ARG A 129 -0.04 1.96 20.97
C ARG A 129 0.33 2.12 22.44
N HIS A 130 1.50 1.64 22.88
CA HIS A 130 1.95 1.77 24.27
C HIS A 130 2.51 3.15 24.61
N ARG A 131 2.89 3.97 23.63
CA ARG A 131 3.35 5.35 23.85
C ARG A 131 2.24 6.40 23.93
N ARG A 132 0.99 6.04 23.61
CA ARG A 132 -0.17 6.96 23.67
C ARG A 132 -0.92 6.94 25.01
N ARG A 133 -0.46 6.17 26.00
CA ARG A 133 -1.09 6.03 27.33
C ARG A 133 -0.22 6.50 28.51
N LEU A 134 0.86 7.25 28.23
CA LEU A 134 1.70 7.90 29.24
C LEU A 134 1.77 9.39 28.96
#